data_AF-A0A454JKW2-F1
#
_entry.id   AF-A0A454JKW2-F1
#
_cell.length_a   1.000
_cell.length_b   1.000
_cell.length_c   1.000
_cell.angle_alpha   90.00
_cell.angle_beta   90.00
_cell.angle_gamma   90.00
#
_symmetry.space_group_name_H-M   'P 1'
#
loop_
_entity.id
_entity.type
_entity.pdbx_description
1 polymer ?
#
loop_
_entity_poly.entity_id
_entity_poly.type
_entity_poly.pdbx_seq_one_letter_code
_entity_poly.pdbx_strand_id
1 'polypeptide(L)'
;MNAIACLTQQHRDCDAILAQAEQAVRHGDWTSAGQTCLRLATDLEQHFQLEELQLFPAFEAATGMYSGPTAVMRQEHQQIRQLLQDMDDAVHATDASAWLGHAETLLILTQQHNMKEENILYPMCSQHIAGFEQMVMAGASA
;
A
#
# COMPACT_ATOMS: atom_id res chain seq x y z
N MET A 1 15.86 -8.24 9.58
CA MET A 1 14.44 -8.41 9.21
C MET A 1 14.42 -9.25 7.94
N ASN A 2 13.50 -10.20 7.79
CA ASN A 2 13.35 -10.95 6.53
C ASN A 2 12.41 -10.19 5.57
N ALA A 3 12.34 -10.60 4.31
CA ALA A 3 11.58 -9.90 3.27
C ALA A 3 10.10 -9.72 3.62
N ILE A 4 9.43 -10.78 4.09
CA ILE A 4 8.01 -10.71 4.49
C ILE A 4 7.84 -9.69 5.63
N ALA A 5 8.67 -9.74 6.66
CA ALA A 5 8.60 -8.79 7.76
C ALA A 5 8.91 -7.35 7.32
N CYS A 6 9.73 -7.15 6.27
CA CYS A 6 9.97 -5.85 5.68
C CYS A 6 8.71 -5.28 5.02
N LEU A 7 8.04 -6.06 4.17
CA LEU A 7 6.80 -5.66 3.49
C LEU A 7 5.68 -5.41 4.51
N THR A 8 5.50 -6.31 5.47
CA THR A 8 4.55 -6.11 6.58
C THR A 8 4.88 -4.87 7.42
N GLN A 9 6.15 -4.50 7.57
CA GLN A 9 6.50 -3.26 8.26
C GLN A 9 6.11 -2.03 7.44
N GLN A 10 6.27 -2.05 6.12
CA GLN A 10 5.80 -0.96 5.25
C GLN A 10 4.28 -0.77 5.35
N HIS A 11 3.49 -1.85 5.43
CA HIS A 11 2.05 -1.77 5.69
C HIS A 11 1.73 -1.04 7.00
N ARG A 12 2.42 -1.42 8.09
CA ARG A 12 2.24 -0.80 9.40
C ARG A 12 2.66 0.66 9.42
N ASP A 13 3.70 1.01 8.69
CA ASP A 13 4.16 2.39 8.55
C ASP A 13 3.11 3.23 7.82
N CYS A 14 2.48 2.69 6.77
CA CYS A 14 1.36 3.33 6.06
C CYS A 14 0.14 3.54 6.99
N ASP A 15 -0.24 2.54 7.77
CA ASP A 15 -1.33 2.67 8.76
C ASP A 15 -1.04 3.79 9.78
N ALA A 16 0.22 3.89 10.24
CA ALA A 16 0.63 4.93 11.16
C ALA A 16 0.61 6.34 10.54
N ILE A 17 0.94 6.47 9.25
CA ILE A 17 0.86 7.74 8.51
C ILE A 17 -0.61 8.14 8.29
N LEU A 18 -1.46 7.19 7.91
CA LEU A 18 -2.90 7.45 7.75
C LEU A 18 -3.52 7.98 9.05
N ALA A 19 -3.19 7.37 10.19
CA ALA A 19 -3.64 7.84 11.50
C ALA A 19 -3.13 9.25 11.84
N GLN A 20 -1.91 9.62 11.43
CA GLN A 20 -1.37 10.97 11.61
C GLN A 20 -2.13 11.99 10.74
N ALA A 21 -2.41 11.64 9.48
CA ALA A 21 -3.19 12.48 8.58
C ALA A 21 -4.61 12.70 9.12
N GLU A 22 -5.24 11.64 9.65
CA GLU A 22 -6.55 11.74 10.29
C GLU A 22 -6.54 12.68 11.48
N GLN A 23 -5.52 12.60 12.34
CA GLN A 23 -5.37 13.54 13.45
C GLN A 23 -5.23 14.97 12.94
N ALA A 24 -4.39 15.23 11.93
CA ALA A 24 -4.21 16.57 11.38
C ALA A 24 -5.54 17.15 10.84
N VAL A 25 -6.29 16.36 10.07
CA VAL A 25 -7.61 16.75 9.54
C VAL A 25 -8.60 17.06 10.67
N ARG A 26 -8.67 16.22 11.71
CA ARG A 26 -9.56 16.45 12.87
C ARG A 26 -9.23 17.73 13.64
N HIS A 27 -7.97 18.15 13.64
CA HIS A 27 -7.53 19.41 14.27
C HIS A 27 -7.61 20.62 13.32
N GLY A 28 -8.00 20.44 12.06
CA GLY A 28 -8.01 21.48 11.04
C GLY A 28 -6.61 21.94 10.61
N ASP A 29 -5.57 21.14 10.89
CA ASP A 29 -4.20 21.40 10.43
C ASP A 29 -4.01 20.88 9.01
N TRP A 30 -4.57 21.62 8.05
CA TRP A 30 -4.57 21.26 6.64
C TRP A 30 -3.17 21.23 6.01
N THR A 31 -2.22 21.97 6.58
CA THR A 31 -0.83 21.93 6.10
C THR A 31 -0.18 20.59 6.45
N SER A 32 -0.32 20.16 7.71
CA SER A 32 0.16 18.85 8.15
C SER A 32 -0.60 17.70 7.46
N ALA A 33 -1.91 17.85 7.28
CA ALA A 33 -2.73 16.87 6.56
C ALA A 33 -2.24 16.66 5.11
N GLY A 34 -1.97 17.73 4.36
CA GLY A 34 -1.44 17.62 3.00
C GLY A 34 -0.06 16.97 2.96
N GLN A 35 0.85 17.34 3.87
CA GLN A 35 2.19 16.74 3.93
C GLN A 35 2.15 15.24 4.25
N THR A 36 1.29 14.84 5.19
CA THR A 36 1.15 13.43 5.59
C THR A 36 0.42 12.61 4.52
N CYS A 37 -0.59 13.16 3.83
CA CYS A 37 -1.23 12.51 2.69
C CYS A 37 -0.27 12.29 1.53
N LEU A 38 0.53 13.32 1.17
CA LEU A 38 1.55 13.20 0.13
C LEU A 38 2.58 12.11 0.47
N ARG A 39 3.01 12.06 1.74
CA ARG A 39 3.92 11.00 2.21
C ARG A 39 3.28 9.62 2.09
N LEU A 40 2.04 9.45 2.56
CA LEU A 40 1.30 8.19 2.45
C LEU A 40 1.20 7.72 0.99
N ALA A 41 0.82 8.62 0.09
CA ALA A 41 0.69 8.30 -1.33
C ALA A 41 2.03 7.91 -1.97
N THR A 42 3.12 8.58 -1.56
CA THR A 42 4.47 8.26 -2.04
C THR A 42 4.93 6.89 -1.55
N ASP A 43 4.78 6.61 -0.26
CA ASP A 43 5.22 5.35 0.37
C ASP A 43 4.42 4.16 -0.21
N LEU A 44 3.10 4.30 -0.39
CA LEU A 44 2.26 3.28 -1.04
C LEU A 44 2.63 3.07 -2.52
N GLU A 45 2.88 4.13 -3.27
CA GLU A 45 3.25 3.98 -4.68
C GLU A 45 4.61 3.28 -4.85
N GLN A 46 5.59 3.58 -3.99
CA GLN A 46 6.87 2.86 -3.98
C GLN A 46 6.69 1.37 -3.64
N HIS A 47 5.85 1.07 -2.65
CA HIS A 47 5.49 -0.30 -2.29
C HIS A 47 4.84 -1.03 -3.48
N PHE A 48 3.83 -0.43 -4.11
CA PHE A 48 3.17 -1.00 -5.28
C PHE A 48 4.13 -1.16 -6.47
N GLN A 49 5.10 -0.28 -6.66
CA GLN A 49 6.09 -0.42 -7.74
C GLN A 49 7.01 -1.62 -7.52
N LEU A 50 7.48 -1.84 -6.29
CA LEU A 50 8.23 -3.05 -5.95
C LEU A 50 7.40 -4.29 -6.30
N GLU A 51 6.13 -4.28 -5.95
CA GLU A 51 5.26 -5.43 -6.18
C GLU A 51 4.92 -5.63 -7.66
N GLU A 52 4.35 -4.62 -8.30
CA GLU A 52 3.81 -4.71 -9.66
C GLU A 52 4.91 -4.88 -10.73
N LEU A 53 6.10 -4.32 -10.50
CA LEU A 53 7.19 -4.34 -11.48
C LEU A 53 8.22 -5.44 -11.23
N GLN A 54 8.32 -5.98 -10.01
CA GLN A 54 9.33 -6.98 -9.67
C GLN A 54 8.70 -8.24 -9.10
N LEU A 55 7.96 -8.12 -7.99
CA LEU A 55 7.49 -9.29 -7.25
C LEU A 55 6.44 -10.09 -8.04
N PHE A 56 5.39 -9.43 -8.52
CA PHE A 56 4.29 -10.07 -9.23
C PHE A 56 4.76 -10.70 -10.55
N PRO A 57 5.57 -10.03 -11.41
CA PRO A 57 6.12 -10.68 -12.60
C PRO A 57 6.98 -11.91 -12.28
N ALA A 58 7.79 -11.86 -11.22
CA ALA A 58 8.60 -13.00 -10.80
C ALA A 58 7.75 -14.17 -10.29
N PHE A 59 6.72 -13.88 -9.49
CA PHE A 59 5.75 -14.87 -9.03
C PHE A 59 5.02 -15.53 -10.20
N GLU A 60 4.52 -14.73 -11.14
CA GLU A 60 3.80 -15.19 -12.32
C GLU A 60 4.69 -16.05 -13.21
N ALA A 61 5.95 -15.66 -13.42
CA ALA A 61 6.91 -16.46 -14.18
C ALA A 61 7.25 -17.80 -13.50
N ALA A 62 7.33 -17.82 -12.17
CA ALA A 62 7.66 -19.03 -11.41
C ALA A 62 6.49 -20.02 -11.33
N THR A 63 5.24 -19.54 -11.37
CA THR A 63 4.04 -20.36 -11.11
C THR A 63 3.14 -20.57 -12.32
N GLY A 64 3.20 -19.69 -13.32
CA GLY A 64 2.26 -19.61 -14.44
C GLY A 64 0.90 -19.02 -14.08
N MET A 65 0.71 -18.47 -12.88
CA MET A 65 -0.57 -17.95 -12.38
C MET A 65 -0.80 -16.47 -12.75
N TYR A 66 -1.19 -16.18 -13.98
CA TYR A 66 -1.38 -14.80 -14.46
C TYR A 66 -2.74 -14.15 -14.13
N SER A 67 -3.77 -14.96 -13.87
CA SER A 67 -5.14 -14.50 -13.61
C SER A 67 -5.60 -14.83 -12.18
N GLY A 68 -4.64 -14.85 -11.25
CA GLY A 68 -4.83 -15.24 -9.85
C GLY A 68 -4.58 -14.08 -8.86
N PRO A 69 -3.87 -14.32 -7.75
CA PRO A 69 -3.76 -13.35 -6.65
C PRO A 69 -3.16 -12.01 -7.09
N THR A 70 -2.17 -12.00 -7.98
CA THR A 70 -1.52 -10.79 -8.50
C THR A 70 -2.45 -9.91 -9.36
N ALA A 71 -3.45 -10.50 -10.02
CA ALA A 71 -4.44 -9.73 -10.78
C ALA A 71 -5.41 -9.00 -9.84
N VAL A 72 -5.81 -9.65 -8.74
CA VAL A 72 -6.65 -9.05 -7.70
C VAL A 72 -5.90 -7.92 -6.99
N MET A 73 -4.62 -8.11 -6.65
CA MET A 73 -3.83 -7.06 -5.98
C MET A 73 -3.72 -5.81 -6.85
N ARG A 74 -3.41 -5.96 -8.16
CA ARG A 74 -3.37 -4.82 -9.09
C ARG A 74 -4.71 -4.06 -9.18
N GLN A 75 -5.84 -4.75 -9.15
CA GLN A 75 -7.15 -4.09 -9.14
C GLN A 75 -7.37 -3.29 -7.84
N GLU A 76 -6.95 -3.83 -6.71
CA GLU A 76 -7.05 -3.16 -5.41
C GLU A 76 -6.08 -1.98 -5.32
N HIS A 77 -4.86 -2.08 -5.84
CA HIS A 77 -3.92 -0.95 -5.92
C HIS A 77 -4.52 0.20 -6.73
N GLN A 78 -5.24 -0.09 -7.82
CA GLN A 78 -5.94 0.96 -8.59
C GLN A 78 -7.03 1.64 -7.76
N GLN A 79 -7.80 0.89 -6.98
CA GLN A 79 -8.81 1.45 -6.08
C GLN A 79 -8.18 2.29 -4.96
N ILE A 80 -7.06 1.83 -4.38
CA ILE A 80 -6.30 2.55 -3.37
C ILE A 80 -5.76 3.87 -3.95
N ARG A 81 -5.16 3.85 -5.15
CA ARG A 81 -4.69 5.07 -5.84
C ARG A 81 -5.82 6.09 -6.06
N GLN A 82 -7.02 5.62 -6.43
CA GLN A 82 -8.16 6.52 -6.59
C GLN A 82 -8.58 7.14 -5.26
N LEU A 83 -8.65 6.36 -4.18
CA LEU A 83 -8.97 6.88 -2.85
C LEU A 83 -7.95 7.90 -2.35
N LEU A 84 -6.66 7.68 -2.62
CA LEU A 84 -5.62 8.64 -2.29
C LEU A 84 -5.79 9.97 -3.03
N GLN A 85 -6.22 9.94 -4.30
CA GLN A 85 -6.55 11.16 -5.04
C GLN A 85 -7.78 11.86 -4.46
N ASP A 86 -8.84 11.11 -4.13
CA ASP A 86 -10.05 11.67 -3.53
C ASP A 86 -9.75 12.33 -2.16
N MET A 87 -8.83 11.73 -1.39
CA MET A 87 -8.33 12.31 -0.14
C MET A 87 -7.52 13.58 -0.36
N ASP A 88 -6.65 13.62 -1.36
CA ASP A 88 -5.88 14.83 -1.72
C ASP A 88 -6.82 15.98 -2.14
N ASP A 89 -7.83 15.68 -2.95
CA ASP A 89 -8.86 16.64 -3.35
C ASP A 89 -9.61 17.20 -2.11
N ALA A 90 -9.93 16.33 -1.14
CA ALA A 90 -10.58 16.74 0.11
C ALA A 90 -9.67 17.61 1.00
N VAL A 91 -8.35 17.37 1.01
CA VAL A 91 -7.38 18.27 1.68
C VAL A 91 -7.39 19.65 1.03
N HIS A 92 -7.34 19.72 -0.30
CA HIS A 92 -7.37 21.00 -1.03
C HIS A 92 -8.69 21.76 -0.82
N ALA A 93 -9.79 21.04 -0.70
CA ALA A 93 -11.11 21.60 -0.40
C ALA A 93 -11.31 21.94 1.08
N THR A 94 -10.38 21.56 1.97
CA THR A 94 -10.53 21.63 3.43
C THR A 94 -11.81 20.95 3.94
N ASP A 95 -12.23 19.87 3.27
CA ASP A 95 -13.45 19.13 3.58
C ASP A 95 -13.14 17.93 4.49
N ALA A 96 -13.26 18.15 5.80
CA ALA A 96 -12.98 17.12 6.79
C ALA A 96 -13.97 15.95 6.71
N SER A 97 -15.22 16.19 6.32
CA SER A 97 -16.23 15.13 6.24
C SER A 97 -15.93 14.19 5.08
N ALA A 98 -15.62 14.75 3.91
CA ALA A 98 -15.22 13.95 2.75
C ALA A 98 -13.94 13.18 3.05
N TRP A 99 -12.91 13.87 3.56
CA TRP A 99 -11.62 13.25 3.86
C TRP A 99 -11.76 12.06 4.82
N LEU A 100 -12.51 12.22 5.93
CA LEU A 100 -12.71 11.15 6.91
C LEU A 100 -13.47 9.95 6.33
N GLY A 101 -14.44 10.17 5.43
CA GLY A 101 -15.14 9.10 4.75
C GLY A 101 -14.25 8.30 3.79
N HIS A 102 -13.38 9.00 3.05
CA HIS A 102 -12.38 8.35 2.18
C HIS A 102 -11.33 7.58 3.01
N ALA A 103 -10.87 8.14 4.13
CA ALA A 103 -9.92 7.50 5.02
C ALA A 103 -10.46 6.20 5.65
N GLU A 104 -11.73 6.18 6.07
CA GLU A 104 -12.39 4.96 6.56
C GLU A 104 -12.46 3.88 5.48
N THR A 105 -12.83 4.27 4.26
CA THR A 105 -12.87 3.34 3.12
C THR A 105 -11.48 2.79 2.79
N LEU A 106 -10.47 3.66 2.77
CA LEU A 106 -9.08 3.30 2.53
C LEU A 106 -8.59 2.30 3.59
N LEU A 107 -8.83 2.58 4.89
CA LEU A 107 -8.42 1.72 5.99
C LEU A 107 -8.99 0.30 5.87
N ILE A 108 -10.29 0.18 5.55
CA ILE A 108 -10.92 -1.13 5.39
C ILE A 108 -10.33 -1.88 4.19
N LEU A 109 -10.14 -1.17 3.07
CA LEU A 109 -9.58 -1.75 1.85
C LEU A 109 -8.14 -2.22 2.07
N THR A 110 -7.27 -1.39 2.66
CA THR A 110 -5.87 -1.74 2.91
C THR A 110 -5.76 -2.88 3.92
N GLN A 111 -6.57 -2.93 4.98
CA GLN A 111 -6.57 -4.08 5.89
C GLN A 111 -6.91 -5.39 5.18
N GLN A 112 -7.93 -5.39 4.32
CA GLN A 112 -8.31 -6.58 3.55
C GLN A 112 -7.24 -6.97 2.54
N HIS A 113 -6.66 -5.97 1.87
CA HIS A 113 -5.56 -6.12 0.93
C HIS A 113 -4.33 -6.75 1.60
N ASN A 114 -3.81 -6.12 2.65
CA ASN A 114 -2.65 -6.55 3.41
C ASN A 114 -2.82 -7.99 3.94
N MET A 115 -4.02 -8.36 4.42
CA MET A 115 -4.28 -9.74 4.87
C MET A 115 -4.10 -10.78 3.76
N LYS A 116 -4.47 -10.47 2.51
CA LYS A 116 -4.28 -11.40 1.39
C LYS A 116 -2.81 -11.54 1.05
N GLU A 117 -2.07 -10.44 1.10
CA GLU A 117 -0.65 -10.47 0.79
C GLU A 117 0.14 -11.19 1.87
N GLU A 118 -0.01 -10.77 3.12
CA GLU A 118 0.76 -11.30 4.25
C GLU A 118 0.47 -12.78 4.51
N ASN A 119 -0.79 -13.22 4.38
CA ASN A 119 -1.17 -14.59 4.73
C ASN A 119 -1.18 -15.55 3.53
N ILE A 120 -1.20 -15.04 2.30
CA ILE A 120 -1.31 -15.88 1.10
C ILE A 120 -0.20 -15.56 0.10
N LEU A 121 -0.15 -14.34 -0.44
CA LEU A 121 0.73 -14.05 -1.58
C LEU A 121 2.21 -14.08 -1.20
N TYR A 122 2.64 -13.42 -0.13
CA TYR A 122 4.04 -13.40 0.29
C TYR A 122 4.57 -14.78 0.69
N PRO A 123 3.84 -15.62 1.45
CA PRO A 123 4.23 -17.00 1.66
C PRO A 123 4.44 -17.77 0.36
N MET A 124 3.52 -17.63 -0.61
CA MET A 124 3.65 -18.27 -1.92
C MET A 124 4.88 -17.73 -2.69
N CYS A 125 5.10 -16.42 -2.68
CA CYS A 125 6.26 -15.79 -3.30
C CYS A 125 7.57 -16.35 -2.72
N SER A 126 7.68 -16.45 -1.40
CA SER A 126 8.88 -16.99 -0.74
C SER A 126 9.16 -18.46 -1.09
N GLN A 127 8.11 -19.24 -1.38
CA GLN A 127 8.23 -20.65 -1.75
C GLN A 127 8.62 -20.86 -3.22
N HIS A 128 8.16 -19.96 -4.11
CA HIS A 128 8.30 -20.15 -5.56
C HIS A 128 9.37 -19.27 -6.22
N ILE A 129 9.66 -18.09 -5.67
CA ILE A 129 10.62 -17.16 -6.27
C ILE A 129 12.02 -17.43 -5.72
N ALA A 130 12.91 -17.90 -6.59
CA ALA A 130 14.33 -17.98 -6.26
C ALA A 130 14.89 -16.57 -6.02
N GLY A 131 15.53 -16.36 -4.86
CA GLY A 131 16.09 -15.06 -4.49
C GLY A 131 15.06 -14.03 -3.99
N PHE A 132 13.87 -14.48 -3.55
CA PHE A 132 12.83 -13.61 -2.99
C PHE A 132 13.35 -12.61 -1.94
N GLU A 133 14.18 -13.08 -1.00
CA GLU A 133 14.78 -12.22 0.02
C GLU A 133 15.61 -11.08 -0.58
N GLN A 134 16.52 -11.39 -1.51
CA GLN A 134 17.38 -10.38 -2.13
C GLN A 134 16.58 -9.39 -2.98
N MET A 135 15.56 -9.86 -3.70
CA MET A 135 14.68 -9.04 -4.52
C MET A 135 13.95 -7.98 -3.70
N VAL A 136 13.28 -8.42 -2.63
CA VAL A 136 12.52 -7.50 -1.76
C VAL A 136 13.46 -6.52 -1.06
N MET A 137 14.57 -6.99 -0.50
CA MET A 137 15.49 -6.11 0.22
C MET A 137 16.17 -5.07 -0.68
N ALA A 138 16.44 -5.41 -1.94
CA ALA A 138 17.01 -4.47 -2.90
C ALA A 138 16.00 -3.38 -3.30
N GLY A 139 14.73 -3.75 -3.54
CA GLY A 139 13.71 -2.79 -3.93
C GLY A 139 13.14 -1.96 -2.78
N ALA A 140 13.17 -2.46 -1.54
CA ALA A 140 12.78 -1.70 -0.36
C ALA A 140 13.84 -0.67 0.10
N SER A 141 15.05 -0.73 -0.46
CA SER A 141 16.17 0.18 -0.13
C SER A 141 16.38 1.28 -1.19
N ALA A 142 15.55 1.31 -2.23
CA ALA A 142 15.64 2.22 -3.38
C ALA A 142 14.69 3.40 -3.20
#